data_AF-A0A1S2PYW7-F1
#
_entry.id   AF-A0A1S2PYW7-F1
#
_cell.length_a   1.000
_cell.length_b   1.000
_cell.length_c   1.000
_cell.angle_alpha   90.00
_cell.angle_beta   90.00
_cell.angle_gamma   90.00
#
_symmetry.space_group_name_H-M   'P 1'
#
loop_
_entity.id
_entity.type
_entity.pdbx_description
1 polymer ?
#
loop_
_entity_poly.entity_id
_entity_poly.type
_entity_poly.pdbx_seq_one_letter_code
_entity_poly.pdbx_strand_id
1 'polypeptide(L)'
;MTAACSGPGGVELGKDWKGSTTFAVAKVDGLVTVVGINPDKARAESLAVVPQQSDDTDAVSPHIVELADGRWILTVPRKSDKPDRRYQVNRKDHALDGMTGDERLRRILPGKTLVAEVAGLPDTTSSGKTAASSVLVKDPSDWTTKRELKIPGTIGLAASDPASDTVCLAADTKVYVADLTHGTVTPVPSPNGVDINNLACSGGHPVIVGSPTSGHSSTLKTTVTRTPAATTVSVNGGRADAVAATGSSIVIAASTGSDTELLELDATTGKELHRARVKGVASALGLTPTPAGWLVYTEKTVTRVNLTTGATKEFDLPGTLLNS
;
A
#
# COMPACT_ATOMS: atom_id res chain seq x y z
N MET A 1 -33.81 16.79 21.29
CA MET A 1 -32.36 16.53 21.45
C MET A 1 -32.00 15.41 20.49
N THR A 2 -31.26 15.75 19.44
CA THR A 2 -30.82 14.86 18.36
C THR A 2 -29.69 13.96 18.85
N ALA A 3 -29.97 12.67 19.03
CA ALA A 3 -28.98 11.68 19.41
C ALA A 3 -27.98 11.48 18.25
N ALA A 4 -26.69 11.58 18.56
CA ALA A 4 -25.60 11.43 17.63
C ALA A 4 -25.50 10.00 17.10
N CYS A 5 -25.05 9.87 15.85
CA CYS A 5 -24.74 8.63 15.15
C CYS A 5 -23.47 7.96 15.74
N SER A 6 -23.52 7.53 16.99
CA SER A 6 -22.42 6.82 17.65
C SER A 6 -22.38 5.36 17.18
N GLY A 7 -21.26 4.92 16.63
CA GLY A 7 -20.92 3.51 16.45
C GLY A 7 -20.53 2.83 17.77
N PRO A 8 -20.30 1.51 17.75
CA PRO A 8 -19.85 0.77 18.92
C PRO A 8 -18.60 1.40 19.54
N GLY A 9 -18.59 1.53 20.88
CA GLY A 9 -17.41 1.98 21.63
C GLY A 9 -17.09 3.47 21.55
N GLY A 10 -18.04 4.33 21.12
CA GLY A 10 -17.91 5.79 21.21
C GLY A 10 -17.43 6.49 19.93
N VAL A 11 -17.05 5.72 18.91
CA VAL A 11 -16.63 6.26 17.60
C VAL A 11 -17.83 6.89 16.89
N GLU A 12 -17.74 8.17 16.51
CA GLU A 12 -18.75 8.80 15.67
C GLU A 12 -18.65 8.27 14.23
N LEU A 13 -19.73 7.66 13.72
CA LEU A 13 -19.76 7.13 12.37
C LEU A 13 -20.34 8.14 11.40
N GLY A 14 -19.58 8.38 10.34
CA GLY A 14 -19.98 9.13 9.17
C GLY A 14 -20.97 8.37 8.29
N LYS A 15 -21.37 9.04 7.21
CA LYS A 15 -22.41 8.57 6.30
C LYS A 15 -22.04 8.69 4.83
N ASP A 16 -20.86 9.22 4.49
CA ASP A 16 -20.42 9.40 3.11
C ASP A 16 -19.84 8.11 2.48
N TRP A 17 -20.55 6.99 2.63
CA TRP A 17 -20.19 5.70 2.01
C TRP A 17 -20.14 5.76 0.48
N LYS A 18 -21.05 6.54 -0.11
CA LYS A 18 -21.15 6.71 -1.57
C LYS A 18 -20.04 7.62 -2.10
N GLY A 19 -19.71 8.70 -1.40
CA GLY A 19 -18.66 9.63 -1.82
C GLY A 19 -17.24 9.18 -1.48
N SER A 20 -17.08 8.23 -0.56
CA SER A 20 -15.78 7.62 -0.29
C SER A 20 -15.36 6.72 -1.44
N THR A 21 -14.27 7.08 -2.13
CA THR A 21 -13.74 6.34 -3.27
C THR A 21 -12.47 5.57 -2.92
N THR A 22 -11.88 5.84 -1.75
CA THR A 22 -10.76 5.07 -1.20
C THR A 22 -10.98 4.87 0.28
N PHE A 23 -10.42 3.78 0.80
CA PHE A 23 -10.54 3.41 2.21
C PHE A 23 -9.17 3.24 2.83
N ALA A 24 -9.08 3.57 4.11
CA ALA A 24 -7.90 3.38 4.95
C ALA A 24 -8.32 2.74 6.27
N VAL A 25 -7.36 2.29 7.05
CA VAL A 25 -7.60 1.82 8.42
C VAL A 25 -6.92 2.76 9.41
N ALA A 26 -7.66 3.19 10.43
CA ALA A 26 -7.14 4.03 11.49
C ALA A 26 -7.57 3.53 12.86
N LYS A 27 -6.81 3.89 13.89
CA LYS A 27 -7.18 3.74 15.30
C LYS A 27 -7.90 5.01 15.74
N VAL A 28 -9.21 4.89 15.95
CA VAL A 28 -10.11 5.95 16.42
C VAL A 28 -10.60 5.55 17.80
N ASP A 29 -10.31 6.36 18.82
CA ASP A 29 -10.65 6.07 20.22
C ASP A 29 -10.22 4.66 20.70
N GLY A 30 -9.06 4.21 20.23
CA GLY A 30 -8.51 2.89 20.56
C GLY A 30 -9.07 1.72 19.74
N LEU A 31 -10.01 1.97 18.83
CA LEU A 31 -10.66 0.95 18.01
C LEU A 31 -10.17 1.01 16.55
N VAL A 32 -9.93 -0.18 15.97
CA VAL A 32 -9.62 -0.31 14.55
C VAL A 32 -10.86 0.05 13.74
N THR A 33 -10.73 1.03 12.85
CA THR A 33 -11.86 1.64 12.14
C THR A 33 -11.52 1.79 10.66
N VAL A 34 -12.44 1.37 9.79
CA VAL A 34 -12.39 1.67 8.36
C VAL A 34 -12.80 3.12 8.15
N VAL A 35 -11.89 3.89 7.58
CA VAL A 35 -12.07 5.30 7.25
C VAL A 35 -12.36 5.41 5.75
N GLY A 36 -13.48 6.02 5.41
CA GLY A 36 -13.79 6.40 4.05
C GLY A 36 -13.21 7.76 3.73
N ILE A 37 -12.53 7.87 2.58
CA ILE A 37 -11.92 9.11 2.11
C ILE A 37 -12.61 9.52 0.82
N ASN A 38 -13.09 10.76 0.80
CA ASN A 38 -13.64 11.44 -0.35
C ASN A 38 -12.60 12.45 -0.88
N PRO A 39 -11.83 12.10 -1.92
CA PRO A 39 -10.77 12.96 -2.44
C PRO A 39 -11.32 14.26 -3.01
N ASP A 40 -12.49 14.23 -3.64
CA ASP A 40 -13.08 15.40 -4.31
C ASP A 40 -13.46 16.49 -3.31
N LYS A 41 -14.05 16.07 -2.18
CA LYS A 41 -14.42 16.97 -1.07
C LYS A 41 -13.30 17.24 -0.07
N ALA A 42 -12.15 16.57 -0.22
CA ALA A 42 -11.05 16.62 0.73
C ALA A 42 -11.54 16.36 2.17
N ARG A 43 -12.17 15.20 2.38
CA ARG A 43 -12.77 14.81 3.66
C ARG A 43 -12.55 13.33 3.92
N ALA A 44 -12.34 12.98 5.20
CA ALA A 44 -12.35 11.62 5.68
C ALA A 44 -13.39 11.46 6.82
N GLU A 45 -13.97 10.27 6.93
CA GLU A 45 -14.94 9.92 7.97
C GLU A 45 -14.75 8.47 8.42
N SER A 46 -14.92 8.20 9.71
CA SER A 46 -15.06 6.84 10.22
C SER A 46 -16.33 6.22 9.65
N LEU A 47 -16.24 5.09 8.96
CA LEU A 47 -17.42 4.46 8.34
C LEU A 47 -17.85 3.19 9.07
N ALA A 48 -16.90 2.35 9.48
CA ALA A 48 -17.21 1.14 10.23
C ALA A 48 -16.13 0.81 11.25
N VAL A 49 -16.56 0.50 12.48
CA VAL A 49 -15.69 -0.10 13.49
C VAL A 49 -15.50 -1.57 13.16
N VAL A 50 -14.24 -2.02 13.14
CA VAL A 50 -13.89 -3.42 12.90
C VAL A 50 -14.22 -4.23 14.15
N PRO A 51 -14.96 -5.35 14.04
CA PRO A 51 -15.30 -6.18 15.20
C PRO A 51 -14.05 -6.68 15.92
N GLN A 52 -13.81 -6.19 17.13
CA GLN A 52 -12.67 -6.59 17.96
C GLN A 52 -12.89 -7.96 18.58
N GLN A 53 -11.81 -8.73 18.66
CA GLN A 53 -11.78 -10.06 19.21
C GLN A 53 -10.54 -10.22 20.11
N SER A 54 -10.65 -11.04 21.16
CA SER A 54 -9.58 -11.18 22.16
C SER A 54 -8.25 -11.70 21.61
N ASP A 55 -8.31 -12.39 20.47
CA ASP A 55 -7.15 -12.94 19.77
C ASP A 55 -6.71 -12.12 18.55
N ASP A 56 -7.18 -10.88 18.37
CA ASP A 56 -6.55 -9.92 17.46
C ASP A 56 -5.15 -9.55 17.97
N THR A 57 -4.22 -9.26 17.04
CA THR A 57 -2.85 -8.82 17.38
C THR A 57 -2.56 -7.42 16.87
N ASP A 58 -1.90 -6.61 17.71
CA ASP A 58 -1.40 -5.28 17.36
C ASP A 58 0.05 -5.33 16.84
N ALA A 59 0.66 -6.52 16.76
CA ALA A 59 2.03 -6.70 16.29
C ALA A 59 2.20 -6.44 14.77
N VAL A 60 1.10 -6.56 14.02
CA VAL A 60 0.98 -6.30 12.58
C VAL A 60 -0.24 -5.43 12.38
N SER A 61 -0.12 -4.40 11.55
CA SER A 61 -1.27 -3.54 11.25
C SER A 61 -2.29 -4.27 10.36
N PRO A 62 -3.60 -4.07 10.57
CA PRO A 62 -4.61 -4.46 9.61
C PRO A 62 -4.35 -3.85 8.23
N HIS A 63 -4.65 -4.59 7.17
CA HIS A 63 -4.39 -4.17 5.80
C HIS A 63 -5.71 -4.09 5.02
N ILE A 64 -5.90 -3.02 4.26
CA ILE A 64 -7.09 -2.82 3.43
C ILE A 64 -6.68 -2.58 1.98
N VAL A 65 -7.35 -3.25 1.04
CA VAL A 65 -7.00 -3.17 -0.38
C VAL A 65 -8.23 -3.30 -1.27
N GLU A 66 -8.18 -2.64 -2.43
CA GLU A 66 -9.16 -2.78 -3.51
C GLU A 66 -8.74 -3.89 -4.46
N LEU A 67 -9.65 -4.81 -4.77
CA LEU A 67 -9.48 -5.84 -5.80
C LEU A 67 -9.75 -5.24 -7.19
N ALA A 68 -9.32 -5.95 -8.25
CA ALA A 68 -9.56 -5.52 -9.64
C ALA A 68 -11.05 -5.35 -10.01
N ASP A 69 -11.96 -6.00 -9.27
CA ASP A 69 -13.41 -5.88 -9.45
C ASP A 69 -14.05 -4.76 -8.61
N GLY A 70 -13.25 -3.96 -7.90
CA GLY A 70 -13.69 -2.83 -7.06
C GLY A 70 -14.17 -3.22 -5.66
N ARG A 71 -14.13 -4.51 -5.28
CA ARG A 71 -14.38 -4.92 -3.90
C ARG A 71 -13.21 -4.51 -3.01
N TRP A 72 -13.52 -4.03 -1.81
CA TRP A 72 -12.52 -3.69 -0.80
C TRP A 72 -12.46 -4.77 0.28
N ILE A 73 -11.27 -5.29 0.53
CA ILE A 73 -11.02 -6.37 1.49
C ILE A 73 -10.12 -5.84 2.60
N LEU A 74 -10.57 -6.05 3.84
CA LEU A 74 -9.82 -5.78 5.05
C LEU A 74 -9.34 -7.11 5.66
N THR A 75 -8.05 -7.20 5.97
CA THR A 75 -7.47 -8.27 6.80
C THR A 75 -7.12 -7.75 8.19
N VAL A 76 -7.46 -8.54 9.22
CA VAL A 76 -7.12 -8.25 10.62
C VAL A 76 -6.26 -9.40 11.15
N PRO A 77 -4.97 -9.12 11.43
CA PRO A 77 -4.05 -10.12 11.96
C PRO A 77 -4.48 -10.69 13.32
N ARG A 78 -4.17 -11.97 13.54
CA ARG A 78 -4.44 -12.65 14.83
C ARG A 78 -3.19 -13.14 15.56
N LYS A 79 -3.36 -13.35 16.87
CA LYS A 79 -2.36 -13.95 17.77
C LYS A 79 -2.16 -15.44 17.47
N SER A 80 -1.01 -15.96 17.91
CA SER A 80 -0.73 -17.40 18.04
C SER A 80 -0.95 -18.21 16.75
N ASP A 81 -0.42 -17.71 15.64
CA ASP A 81 -0.42 -18.41 14.34
C ASP A 81 -1.79 -18.72 13.74
N LYS A 82 -2.86 -18.08 14.24
CA LYS A 82 -4.20 -18.29 13.70
C LYS A 82 -4.39 -17.59 12.34
N PRO A 83 -5.26 -18.14 11.46
CA PRO A 83 -5.67 -17.49 10.23
C PRO A 83 -6.22 -16.09 10.43
N ASP A 84 -5.78 -15.14 9.62
CA ASP A 84 -6.21 -13.74 9.72
C ASP A 84 -7.71 -13.62 9.44
N ARG A 85 -8.38 -12.67 10.11
CA ARG A 85 -9.80 -12.39 9.81
C ARG A 85 -9.88 -11.58 8.54
N ARG A 86 -10.91 -11.84 7.74
CA ARG A 86 -11.19 -11.10 6.51
C ARG A 86 -12.58 -10.51 6.57
N TYR A 87 -12.70 -9.29 6.06
CA TYR A 87 -13.97 -8.61 5.90
C TYR A 87 -14.05 -7.95 4.52
N GLN A 88 -15.22 -8.03 3.90
CA GLN A 88 -15.53 -7.21 2.73
C GLN A 88 -16.21 -5.92 3.18
N VAL A 89 -15.79 -4.78 2.64
CA VAL A 89 -16.49 -3.50 2.86
C VAL A 89 -17.78 -3.51 2.03
N ASN A 90 -18.92 -3.62 2.71
CA ASN A 90 -20.22 -3.57 2.07
C ASN A 90 -20.75 -2.14 2.07
N ARG A 91 -20.52 -1.46 0.94
CA ARG A 91 -20.94 -0.07 0.73
C ARG A 91 -22.45 0.11 0.61
N LYS A 92 -23.20 -0.95 0.34
CA LYS A 92 -24.66 -0.91 0.21
C LYS A 92 -25.33 -0.99 1.57
N ASP A 93 -24.88 -1.93 2.39
CA ASP A 93 -25.45 -2.19 3.71
C ASP A 93 -24.71 -1.43 4.83
N HIS A 94 -23.70 -0.63 4.47
CA HIS A 94 -22.88 0.19 5.38
C HIS A 94 -22.24 -0.64 6.50
N ALA A 95 -21.66 -1.79 6.13
CA ALA A 95 -21.19 -2.79 7.07
C ALA A 95 -19.87 -3.45 6.62
N LEU A 96 -19.34 -4.30 7.50
CA LEU A 96 -18.22 -5.20 7.23
C LEU A 96 -18.73 -6.63 7.23
N ASP A 97 -18.75 -7.26 6.07
CA ASP A 97 -19.23 -8.63 5.91
C ASP A 97 -18.08 -9.60 6.20
N GLY A 98 -18.23 -10.42 7.24
CA GLY A 98 -17.22 -11.39 7.65
C GLY A 98 -17.00 -12.47 6.60
N MET A 99 -15.72 -12.78 6.35
CA MET A 99 -15.29 -13.79 5.40
C MET A 99 -14.48 -14.85 6.13
N THR A 100 -14.54 -16.09 5.65
CA THR A 100 -13.70 -17.17 6.19
C THR A 100 -12.24 -16.87 5.90
N GLY A 101 -11.40 -16.78 6.93
CA GLY A 101 -9.94 -16.78 6.81
C GLY A 101 -9.39 -18.19 7.03
N ASP A 102 -8.52 -18.64 6.13
CA ASP A 102 -7.93 -19.98 6.14
C ASP A 102 -6.43 -19.98 6.47
N GLU A 103 -5.74 -18.83 6.33
CA GLU A 103 -4.28 -18.73 6.47
C GLU A 103 -3.84 -17.45 7.21
N ARG A 104 -2.66 -17.48 7.82
CA ARG A 104 -2.01 -16.30 8.44
C ARG A 104 -1.19 -15.56 7.37
N LEU A 105 -1.76 -14.54 6.74
CA LEU A 105 -1.17 -13.89 5.57
C LEU A 105 -1.27 -12.37 5.67
N ARG A 106 -0.09 -11.74 5.72
CA ARG A 106 0.09 -10.36 6.17
C ARG A 106 -0.37 -9.33 5.14
N ARG A 107 -0.42 -9.70 3.85
CA ARG A 107 -0.80 -8.77 2.78
C ARG A 107 -1.53 -9.47 1.65
N ILE A 108 -2.59 -8.82 1.18
CA ILE A 108 -3.35 -9.17 -0.01
C ILE A 108 -2.87 -8.25 -1.14
N LEU A 109 -2.45 -8.86 -2.25
CA LEU A 109 -1.96 -8.17 -3.43
C LEU A 109 -2.90 -8.51 -4.60
N PRO A 110 -3.73 -7.56 -5.05
CA PRO A 110 -4.64 -7.80 -6.17
C PRO A 110 -3.86 -7.92 -7.48
N GLY A 111 -4.14 -9.01 -8.21
CA GLY A 111 -3.92 -9.10 -9.65
C GLY A 111 -5.20 -8.80 -10.41
N LYS A 112 -5.18 -9.05 -11.73
CA LYS A 112 -6.31 -8.79 -12.63
C LYS A 112 -7.48 -9.73 -12.41
N THR A 113 -7.20 -11.02 -12.27
CA THR A 113 -8.19 -12.08 -12.09
C THR A 113 -7.91 -12.94 -10.86
N LEU A 114 -6.68 -12.90 -10.36
CA LEU A 114 -6.21 -13.64 -9.20
C LEU A 114 -5.74 -12.69 -8.09
N VAL A 115 -5.61 -13.23 -6.89
CA VAL A 115 -5.07 -12.53 -5.73
C VAL A 115 -3.86 -13.29 -5.21
N ALA A 116 -2.81 -12.56 -4.85
CA ALA A 116 -1.68 -13.11 -4.11
C ALA A 116 -1.82 -12.76 -2.63
N GLU A 117 -1.81 -13.77 -1.77
CA GLU A 117 -1.70 -13.59 -0.32
C GLU A 117 -0.28 -13.94 0.10
N VAL A 118 0.45 -12.95 0.63
CA VAL A 118 1.89 -13.06 0.91
C VAL A 118 2.12 -13.36 2.39
N ALA A 119 2.77 -14.50 2.65
CA ALA A 119 3.27 -14.86 3.97
C ALA A 119 4.63 -14.17 4.21
N GLY A 120 4.89 -13.72 5.44
CA GLY A 120 6.27 -13.47 5.87
C GLY A 120 6.84 -12.05 5.70
N LEU A 121 6.04 -11.03 5.37
CA LEU A 121 6.49 -9.63 5.50
C LEU A 121 6.91 -9.34 6.95
N PRO A 122 8.18 -8.98 7.27
CA PRO A 122 8.69 -8.89 8.64
C PRO A 122 7.70 -8.22 9.61
N ASP A 123 7.47 -8.85 10.76
CA ASP A 123 6.73 -8.22 11.85
C ASP A 123 7.63 -8.07 13.08
N THR A 124 7.16 -7.33 14.09
CA THR A 124 7.89 -7.10 15.34
C THR A 124 8.17 -8.38 16.14
N THR A 125 7.63 -9.53 15.72
CA THR A 125 7.72 -10.82 16.40
C THR A 125 8.50 -11.89 15.63
N SER A 126 8.81 -11.67 14.35
CA SER A 126 9.46 -12.63 13.47
C SER A 126 10.73 -12.03 12.86
N SER A 127 11.85 -12.25 13.55
CA SER A 127 13.19 -11.81 13.14
C SER A 127 14.01 -12.89 12.43
N GLY A 128 13.41 -14.04 12.14
CA GLY A 128 14.08 -15.15 11.48
C GLY A 128 14.17 -14.95 9.97
N LYS A 129 15.39 -15.03 9.42
CA LYS A 129 15.57 -15.17 7.97
C LYS A 129 15.03 -16.54 7.53
N THR A 130 14.07 -16.54 6.61
CA THR A 130 13.56 -17.77 6.01
C THR A 130 14.32 -18.08 4.72
N ALA A 131 14.60 -19.35 4.47
CA ALA A 131 15.21 -19.79 3.20
C ALA A 131 14.28 -19.50 2.00
N ALA A 132 12.97 -19.55 2.21
CA ALA A 132 11.97 -19.15 1.25
C ALA A 132 10.70 -18.64 1.95
N SER A 133 10.06 -17.66 1.34
CA SER A 133 8.72 -17.17 1.69
C SER A 133 7.67 -17.80 0.77
N SER A 134 6.43 -17.81 1.21
CA SER A 134 5.29 -18.37 0.48
C SER A 134 4.35 -17.28 -0.01
N VAL A 135 3.91 -17.42 -1.26
CA VAL A 135 2.82 -16.62 -1.84
C VAL A 135 1.71 -17.57 -2.26
N LEU A 136 0.54 -17.45 -1.62
CA LEU A 136 -0.62 -18.25 -2.00
C LEU A 136 -1.41 -17.50 -3.06
N VAL A 137 -1.62 -18.14 -4.21
CA VAL A 137 -2.44 -17.60 -5.29
C VAL A 137 -3.87 -18.09 -5.10
N LYS A 138 -4.79 -17.15 -4.94
CA LYS A 138 -6.20 -17.41 -4.67
C LYS A 138 -7.10 -16.86 -5.77
N ASP A 139 -8.25 -17.51 -5.91
CA ASP A 139 -9.36 -17.03 -6.71
C ASP A 139 -10.23 -16.10 -5.86
N PRO A 140 -10.42 -14.83 -6.24
CA PRO A 140 -11.13 -13.87 -5.40
C PRO A 140 -12.64 -14.12 -5.33
N SER A 141 -13.20 -15.05 -6.13
CA SER A 141 -14.63 -15.38 -6.09
C SER A 141 -15.00 -16.28 -4.91
N ASP A 142 -14.12 -17.25 -4.59
CA ASP A 142 -14.36 -18.27 -3.57
C ASP A 142 -13.21 -18.41 -2.55
N TRP A 143 -12.11 -17.67 -2.75
CA TRP A 143 -10.87 -17.69 -1.96
C TRP A 143 -10.17 -19.04 -1.91
N THR A 144 -10.43 -19.92 -2.88
CA THR A 144 -9.71 -21.18 -3.00
C THR A 144 -8.27 -20.95 -3.43
N THR A 145 -7.33 -21.60 -2.76
CA THR A 145 -5.92 -21.62 -3.16
C THR A 145 -5.78 -22.42 -4.45
N LYS A 146 -5.37 -21.74 -5.54
CA LYS A 146 -5.08 -22.37 -6.83
C LYS A 146 -3.67 -22.94 -6.89
N ARG A 147 -2.71 -22.30 -6.21
CA ARG A 147 -1.31 -22.73 -6.10
C ARG A 147 -0.54 -21.93 -5.05
N GLU A 148 0.63 -22.42 -4.71
CA GLU A 148 1.62 -21.75 -3.87
C GLU A 148 2.88 -21.48 -4.70
N LEU A 149 3.43 -20.27 -4.58
CA LEU A 149 4.71 -19.88 -5.17
C LEU A 149 5.75 -19.72 -4.05
N LYS A 150 6.92 -20.31 -4.24
CA LYS A 150 8.04 -20.18 -3.31
C LYS A 150 8.98 -19.08 -3.78
N ILE A 151 9.18 -18.08 -2.93
CA ILE A 151 10.05 -16.94 -3.19
C ILE A 151 11.33 -17.13 -2.38
N PRO A 152 12.51 -17.23 -3.00
CA PRO A 152 13.75 -17.39 -2.26
C PRO A 152 14.03 -16.19 -1.34
N GLY A 153 14.33 -16.47 -0.08
CA GLY A 153 14.59 -15.45 0.95
C GLY A 153 13.35 -15.00 1.73
N THR A 154 13.52 -13.93 2.52
CA THR A 154 12.43 -13.31 3.30
C THR A 154 11.90 -12.10 2.55
N ILE A 155 10.60 -12.10 2.19
CA ILE A 155 9.98 -10.99 1.47
C ILE A 155 9.91 -9.77 2.41
N GLY A 156 10.57 -8.67 2.04
CA GLY A 156 10.56 -7.40 2.78
C GLY A 156 9.65 -6.34 2.16
N LEU A 157 9.48 -6.37 0.83
CA LEU A 157 8.61 -5.44 0.10
C LEU A 157 7.75 -6.22 -0.90
N ALA A 158 6.53 -5.75 -1.11
CA ALA A 158 5.63 -6.36 -2.07
C ALA A 158 4.70 -5.30 -2.69
N ALA A 159 4.48 -5.42 -3.99
CA ALA A 159 3.62 -4.52 -4.76
C ALA A 159 2.88 -5.28 -5.86
N SER A 160 1.72 -4.79 -6.23
CA SER A 160 0.93 -5.32 -7.34
C SER A 160 0.23 -4.21 -8.10
N ASP A 161 -0.27 -4.57 -9.27
CA ASP A 161 -1.13 -3.71 -10.10
C ASP A 161 -2.27 -4.57 -10.65
N PRO A 162 -3.54 -4.22 -10.37
CA PRO A 162 -4.70 -4.98 -10.82
C PRO A 162 -4.87 -5.01 -12.35
N ALA A 163 -4.02 -4.32 -13.13
CA ALA A 163 -3.98 -4.48 -14.58
C ALA A 163 -3.38 -5.82 -15.03
N SER A 164 -2.66 -6.55 -14.17
CA SER A 164 -1.95 -7.80 -14.51
C SER A 164 -2.02 -8.85 -13.39
N ASP A 165 -2.02 -10.13 -13.75
CA ASP A 165 -1.90 -11.26 -12.80
C ASP A 165 -0.44 -11.53 -12.43
N THR A 166 0.24 -10.48 -11.99
CA THR A 166 1.66 -10.50 -11.63
C THR A 166 1.88 -9.63 -10.41
N VAL A 167 2.74 -10.07 -9.50
CA VAL A 167 3.17 -9.27 -8.35
C VAL A 167 4.69 -9.13 -8.33
N CYS A 168 5.15 -7.99 -7.84
CA CYS A 168 6.56 -7.68 -7.68
C CYS A 168 6.94 -7.80 -6.20
N LEU A 169 8.02 -8.51 -5.92
CA LEU A 169 8.44 -8.84 -4.56
C LEU A 169 9.92 -8.52 -4.39
N ALA A 170 10.31 -7.86 -3.31
CA ALA A 170 11.71 -7.78 -2.90
C ALA A 170 11.92 -8.70 -1.70
N ALA A 171 12.84 -9.65 -1.84
CA ALA A 171 13.25 -10.54 -0.76
C ALA A 171 14.77 -10.46 -0.57
N ASP A 172 15.18 -10.19 0.66
CA ASP A 172 16.54 -9.80 1.01
C ASP A 172 17.05 -8.63 0.13
N THR A 173 17.98 -8.89 -0.80
CA THR A 173 18.55 -7.88 -1.73
C THR A 173 18.17 -8.12 -3.20
N LYS A 174 17.21 -9.02 -3.44
CA LYS A 174 16.78 -9.44 -4.77
C LYS A 174 15.34 -9.06 -5.01
N VAL A 175 15.02 -8.80 -6.26
CA VAL A 175 13.65 -8.54 -6.71
C VAL A 175 13.20 -9.69 -7.59
N TYR A 176 11.93 -10.04 -7.47
CA TYR A 176 11.28 -11.11 -8.22
C TYR A 176 9.96 -10.61 -8.79
N VAL A 177 9.62 -11.12 -9.98
CA VAL A 177 8.27 -11.04 -10.54
C VAL A 177 7.65 -12.42 -10.41
N ALA A 178 6.50 -12.50 -9.75
CA ALA A 178 5.72 -13.72 -9.63
C ALA A 178 4.49 -13.63 -10.54
N ASP A 179 4.39 -14.54 -11.51
CA ASP A 179 3.24 -14.72 -12.40
C ASP A 179 2.21 -15.61 -11.70
N LEU A 180 1.05 -15.04 -11.37
CA LEU A 180 0.00 -15.73 -10.63
C LEU A 180 -0.72 -16.75 -11.51
N THR A 181 -0.84 -16.48 -12.81
CA THR A 181 -1.55 -17.31 -13.79
C THR A 181 -0.78 -18.59 -14.10
N HIS A 182 0.51 -18.47 -14.39
CA HIS A 182 1.37 -19.58 -14.79
C HIS A 182 2.15 -20.18 -13.62
N GLY A 183 2.23 -19.47 -12.50
CA GLY A 183 2.93 -19.91 -11.30
C GLY A 183 4.45 -19.90 -11.44
N THR A 184 4.98 -18.97 -12.22
CA THR A 184 6.43 -18.80 -12.41
C THR A 184 6.96 -17.67 -11.54
N VAL A 185 8.19 -17.81 -11.06
CA VAL A 185 8.89 -16.78 -10.27
C VAL A 185 10.19 -16.46 -11.00
N THR A 186 10.30 -15.24 -11.49
CA THR A 186 11.44 -14.79 -12.30
C THR A 186 12.28 -13.80 -11.49
N PRO A 187 13.57 -14.06 -11.27
CA PRO A 187 14.45 -13.08 -10.64
C PRO A 187 14.69 -11.90 -11.58
N VAL A 188 14.70 -10.71 -11.00
CA VAL A 188 15.01 -9.46 -11.68
C VAL A 188 16.48 -9.13 -11.41
N PRO A 189 17.26 -8.75 -12.43
CA PRO A 189 18.64 -8.32 -12.22
C PRO A 189 18.71 -7.19 -11.18
N SER A 190 19.51 -7.38 -10.13
CA SER A 190 19.67 -6.38 -9.09
C SER A 190 20.24 -5.08 -9.67
N PRO A 191 19.69 -3.91 -9.31
CA PRO A 191 20.29 -2.65 -9.69
C PRO A 191 21.62 -2.45 -8.97
N ASN A 192 22.69 -2.21 -9.72
CA ASN A 192 24.01 -1.94 -9.14
C ASN A 192 24.02 -0.58 -8.44
N GLY A 193 24.54 -0.54 -7.22
CA GLY A 193 24.79 0.70 -6.47
C GLY A 193 23.55 1.38 -5.90
N VAL A 194 22.44 0.64 -5.72
CA VAL A 194 21.21 1.15 -5.14
C VAL A 194 20.77 0.28 -3.96
N ASP A 195 20.57 0.90 -2.81
CA ASP A 195 19.96 0.29 -1.64
C ASP A 195 18.44 0.40 -1.75
N ILE A 196 17.79 -0.74 -2.00
CA ILE A 196 16.34 -0.84 -2.25
C ILE A 196 15.59 -0.52 -0.96
N ASN A 197 14.70 0.47 -1.01
CA ASN A 197 13.84 0.86 0.11
C ASN A 197 12.34 0.85 -0.24
N ASN A 198 12.01 0.86 -1.53
CA ASN A 198 10.65 0.95 -2.01
C ASN A 198 10.44 0.17 -3.30
N LEU A 199 9.22 -0.31 -3.52
CA LEU A 199 8.87 -1.13 -4.67
C LEU A 199 7.45 -0.78 -5.14
N ALA A 200 7.30 -0.56 -6.44
CA ALA A 200 6.00 -0.58 -7.12
C ALA A 200 6.02 -1.64 -8.24
N CYS A 201 4.84 -2.00 -8.73
CA CYS A 201 4.66 -2.95 -9.82
C CYS A 201 3.69 -2.31 -10.80
N SER A 202 4.08 -2.11 -12.06
CA SER A 202 3.21 -1.52 -13.09
C SER A 202 3.04 -2.53 -14.21
N GLY A 203 1.85 -3.12 -14.32
CA GLY A 203 1.56 -4.21 -15.26
C GLY A 203 2.53 -5.40 -15.17
N GLY A 204 3.06 -5.68 -13.97
CA GLY A 204 4.08 -6.73 -13.76
C GLY A 204 5.53 -6.31 -14.00
N HIS A 205 5.76 -5.06 -14.39
CA HIS A 205 7.09 -4.48 -14.51
C HIS A 205 7.50 -3.82 -13.18
N PRO A 206 8.54 -4.33 -12.49
CA PRO A 206 9.01 -3.76 -11.23
C PRO A 206 9.54 -2.35 -11.40
N VAL A 207 9.14 -1.48 -10.47
CA VAL A 207 9.74 -0.15 -10.26
C VAL A 207 10.46 -0.19 -8.92
N ILE A 208 11.79 -0.31 -8.97
CA ILE A 208 12.66 -0.45 -7.81
C ILE A 208 13.13 0.95 -7.42
N VAL A 209 12.81 1.39 -6.21
CA VAL A 209 13.23 2.70 -5.70
C VAL A 209 14.19 2.50 -4.54
N GLY A 210 15.25 3.30 -4.55
CA GLY A 210 16.29 3.20 -3.53
C GLY A 210 17.21 4.41 -3.49
N SER A 211 18.07 4.42 -2.49
CA SER A 211 19.11 5.44 -2.36
C SER A 211 20.41 4.96 -3.03
N PRO A 212 21.23 5.85 -3.61
CA PRO A 212 22.53 5.45 -4.11
C PRO A 212 23.43 5.02 -2.94
N THR A 213 24.22 3.96 -3.14
CA THR A 213 25.16 3.45 -2.12
C THR A 213 26.35 4.39 -1.89
N SER A 214 26.55 5.37 -2.78
CA SER A 214 27.60 6.38 -2.67
C SER A 214 27.18 7.70 -3.31
N GLY A 215 27.75 8.80 -2.81
CA GLY A 215 27.44 10.16 -3.27
C GLY A 215 26.19 10.73 -2.62
N HIS A 216 26.33 11.84 -1.91
CA HIS A 216 25.23 12.54 -1.25
C HIS A 216 25.02 13.90 -1.89
N SER A 217 23.77 14.25 -2.20
CA SER A 217 23.38 15.57 -2.64
C SER A 217 22.67 16.33 -1.53
N SER A 218 22.85 17.65 -1.48
CA SER A 218 22.03 18.53 -0.63
C SER A 218 20.66 18.86 -1.26
N THR A 219 20.47 18.48 -2.52
CA THR A 219 19.24 18.73 -3.29
C THR A 219 18.64 17.42 -3.75
N LEU A 220 17.32 17.30 -3.69
CA LEU A 220 16.63 16.12 -4.17
C LEU A 220 16.79 15.95 -5.69
N LYS A 221 17.43 14.85 -6.08
CA LYS A 221 17.66 14.46 -7.48
C LYS A 221 17.26 13.00 -7.67
N THR A 222 16.67 12.71 -8.83
CA THR A 222 16.31 11.35 -9.24
C THR A 222 17.10 10.94 -10.48
N THR A 223 17.59 9.71 -10.49
CA THR A 223 18.16 9.08 -11.68
C THR A 223 17.34 7.85 -12.00
N VAL A 224 16.87 7.74 -13.25
CA VAL A 224 16.05 6.62 -13.70
C VAL A 224 16.85 5.79 -14.70
N THR A 225 16.89 4.48 -14.47
CA THR A 225 17.47 3.51 -15.38
C THR A 225 16.40 2.50 -15.75
N ARG A 226 16.05 2.43 -17.03
CA ARG A 226 15.08 1.46 -17.54
C ARG A 226 15.80 0.31 -18.25
N THR A 227 15.37 -0.92 -17.93
CA THR A 227 15.74 -2.14 -18.65
C THR A 227 14.47 -2.88 -19.09
N PRO A 228 14.57 -3.92 -19.93
CA PRO A 228 13.42 -4.76 -20.22
C PRO A 228 12.84 -5.48 -19.00
N ALA A 229 13.63 -5.68 -17.93
CA ALA A 229 13.24 -6.46 -16.76
C ALA A 229 12.71 -5.62 -15.59
N ALA A 230 13.13 -4.35 -15.48
CA ALA A 230 12.71 -3.43 -14.42
C ALA A 230 13.07 -1.98 -14.74
N THR A 231 12.41 -1.07 -14.03
CA THR A 231 12.80 0.35 -13.94
C THR A 231 13.36 0.62 -12.55
N THR A 232 14.56 1.18 -12.48
CA THR A 232 15.20 1.54 -11.22
C THR A 232 15.21 3.06 -11.09
N VAL A 233 14.77 3.57 -9.94
CA VAL A 233 14.87 4.99 -9.59
C VAL A 233 15.77 5.16 -8.37
N SER A 234 16.91 5.82 -8.57
CA SER A 234 17.79 6.24 -7.48
C SER A 234 17.41 7.63 -7.02
N VAL A 235 17.10 7.78 -5.73
CA VAL A 235 16.73 9.04 -5.07
C VAL A 235 17.90 9.51 -4.21
N ASN A 236 18.45 10.69 -4.53
CA ASN A 236 19.57 11.30 -3.80
C ASN A 236 19.15 12.65 -3.21
N GLY A 237 19.63 12.98 -2.01
CA GLY A 237 19.29 14.22 -1.29
C GLY A 237 17.92 14.22 -0.60
N GLY A 238 17.33 13.04 -0.42
CA GLY A 238 16.11 12.79 0.34
C GLY A 238 15.90 11.29 0.57
N ARG A 239 14.89 10.92 1.36
CA ARG A 239 14.49 9.52 1.59
C ARG A 239 13.20 9.27 0.81
N ALA A 240 13.21 8.28 -0.08
CA ALA A 240 11.98 7.81 -0.71
C ALA A 240 11.12 7.10 0.34
N ASP A 241 9.97 7.67 0.66
CA ASP A 241 9.06 7.13 1.68
C ASP A 241 7.98 6.25 1.05
N ALA A 242 7.50 6.63 -0.13
CA ALA A 242 6.51 5.86 -0.89
C ALA A 242 6.72 6.02 -2.40
N VAL A 243 6.31 4.99 -3.14
CA VAL A 243 6.30 4.98 -4.60
C VAL A 243 4.99 4.41 -5.12
N ALA A 244 4.48 4.99 -6.19
CA ALA A 244 3.44 4.40 -7.01
C ALA A 244 3.87 4.46 -8.48
N ALA A 245 3.43 3.50 -9.27
CA ALA A 245 3.70 3.48 -10.70
C ALA A 245 2.41 3.21 -11.46
N THR A 246 2.16 4.03 -12.46
CA THR A 246 1.17 3.80 -13.51
C THR A 246 1.93 3.36 -14.77
N GLY A 247 1.22 2.83 -15.78
CA GLY A 247 1.87 2.38 -17.03
C GLY A 247 2.77 3.45 -17.69
N SER A 248 2.48 4.73 -17.50
CA SER A 248 3.19 5.85 -18.11
C SER A 248 4.00 6.71 -17.13
N SER A 249 3.68 6.70 -15.83
CA SER A 249 4.36 7.56 -14.85
C SER A 249 4.73 6.85 -13.56
N ILE A 250 5.83 7.29 -12.95
CA ILE A 250 6.28 6.86 -11.63
C ILE A 250 6.17 8.07 -10.72
N VAL A 251 5.45 7.94 -9.61
CA VAL A 251 5.32 8.99 -8.60
C VAL A 251 6.03 8.56 -7.32
N ILE A 252 6.91 9.42 -6.84
CA ILE A 252 7.72 9.19 -5.64
C ILE A 252 7.40 10.30 -4.63
N ALA A 253 7.08 9.92 -3.41
CA ALA A 253 7.09 10.82 -2.25
C ALA A 253 8.46 10.68 -1.58
N ALA A 254 9.24 11.76 -1.62
CA ALA A 254 10.56 11.81 -1.01
C ALA A 254 10.62 12.89 0.07
N SER A 255 10.94 12.49 1.30
CA SER A 255 11.16 13.43 2.39
C SER A 255 12.48 14.17 2.24
N THR A 256 12.41 15.49 2.43
CA THR A 256 13.53 16.43 2.37
C THR A 256 13.42 17.40 3.55
N GLY A 257 14.13 17.12 4.65
CA GLY A 257 13.99 17.89 5.88
C GLY A 257 12.62 17.70 6.53
N SER A 258 11.86 18.78 6.70
CA SER A 258 10.51 18.76 7.27
C SER A 258 9.38 18.64 6.24
N ASP A 259 9.71 18.58 4.96
CA ASP A 259 8.77 18.58 3.85
C ASP A 259 8.87 17.28 3.06
N THR A 260 7.81 16.97 2.30
CA THR A 260 7.79 15.87 1.33
C THR A 260 7.63 16.45 -0.07
N GLU A 261 8.54 16.09 -0.98
CA GLU A 261 8.45 16.38 -2.40
C GLU A 261 7.80 15.19 -3.11
N LEU A 262 6.76 15.46 -3.90
CA LEU A 262 6.21 14.50 -4.84
C LEU A 262 6.81 14.76 -6.21
N LEU A 263 7.42 13.73 -6.80
CA LEU A 263 8.02 13.77 -8.12
C LEU A 263 7.26 12.82 -9.04
N GLU A 264 6.75 13.35 -10.15
CA GLU A 264 6.25 12.53 -11.25
C GLU A 264 7.30 12.43 -12.33
N LEU A 265 7.68 11.20 -12.65
CA LEU A 265 8.65 10.86 -13.66
C LEU A 265 7.96 10.12 -14.79
N ASP A 266 8.33 10.42 -16.03
CA ASP A 266 7.95 9.60 -17.18
C ASP A 266 8.60 8.23 -17.04
N ALA A 267 7.80 7.16 -17.02
CA ALA A 267 8.29 5.80 -16.78
C ALA A 267 9.21 5.27 -17.89
N THR A 268 9.21 5.91 -19.07
CA THR A 268 9.98 5.50 -20.24
C THR A 268 11.30 6.22 -20.36
N THR A 269 11.28 7.54 -20.22
CA THR A 269 12.42 8.43 -20.44
C THR A 269 13.12 8.81 -19.15
N GLY A 270 12.46 8.63 -18.00
CA GLY A 270 12.97 9.06 -16.70
C GLY A 270 12.92 10.57 -16.48
N LYS A 271 12.36 11.33 -17.43
CA LYS A 271 12.24 12.77 -17.34
C LYS A 271 11.26 13.15 -16.24
N GLU A 272 11.63 14.11 -15.41
CA GLU A 272 10.69 14.75 -14.48
C GLU A 272 9.60 15.48 -15.27
N LEU A 273 8.36 15.08 -15.05
CA LEU A 273 7.16 15.66 -15.65
C LEU A 273 6.63 16.79 -14.75
N HIS A 274 6.47 16.48 -13.47
CA HIS A 274 5.89 17.37 -12.48
C HIS A 274 6.54 17.20 -11.12
N ARG A 275 6.48 18.26 -10.31
CA ARG A 275 6.95 18.30 -8.93
C ARG A 275 6.01 19.14 -8.10
N ALA A 276 5.67 18.66 -6.92
CA ALA A 276 4.93 19.43 -5.92
C ALA A 276 5.50 19.20 -4.53
N ARG A 277 5.45 20.23 -3.68
CA ARG A 277 5.89 20.16 -2.29
C ARG A 277 4.70 20.14 -1.34
N VAL A 278 4.71 19.18 -0.43
CA VAL A 278 3.83 19.13 0.74
C VAL A 278 4.62 19.60 1.96
N LYS A 279 4.27 20.77 2.48
CA LYS A 279 4.98 21.39 3.60
C LYS A 279 4.62 20.72 4.93
N GLY A 280 5.60 20.61 5.82
CA GLY A 280 5.38 20.10 7.18
C GLY A 280 5.13 18.60 7.29
N VAL A 281 5.35 17.85 6.19
CA VAL A 281 5.28 16.39 6.16
C VAL A 281 6.68 15.83 6.05
N ALA A 282 7.25 15.39 7.17
CA ALA A 282 8.62 14.86 7.22
C ALA A 282 8.75 13.38 6.79
N SER A 283 7.62 12.67 6.69
CA SER A 283 7.54 11.31 6.16
C SER A 283 6.15 11.04 5.64
N ALA A 284 6.06 10.58 4.39
CA ALA A 284 4.81 9.99 3.89
C ALA A 284 4.69 8.55 4.38
N LEU A 285 3.47 8.10 4.70
CA LEU A 285 3.18 6.70 5.03
C LEU A 285 2.65 5.92 3.82
N GLY A 286 2.17 6.62 2.80
CA GLY A 286 1.64 5.99 1.59
C GLY A 286 1.28 7.01 0.52
N LEU A 287 1.05 6.48 -0.68
CA LEU A 287 0.59 7.22 -1.85
C LEU A 287 -0.56 6.46 -2.52
N THR A 288 -1.66 7.16 -2.81
CA THR A 288 -2.78 6.58 -3.56
C THR A 288 -3.16 7.49 -4.73
N PRO A 289 -3.19 6.97 -5.97
CA PRO A 289 -3.71 7.72 -7.11
C PRO A 289 -5.23 7.87 -7.01
N THR A 290 -5.75 9.02 -7.42
CA THR A 290 -7.18 9.30 -7.53
C THR A 290 -7.44 10.14 -8.79
N PRO A 291 -8.68 10.18 -9.31
CA PRO A 291 -9.01 11.09 -10.41
C PRO A 291 -8.72 12.57 -10.12
N ALA A 292 -8.73 12.97 -8.83
CA ALA A 292 -8.48 14.34 -8.39
C ALA A 292 -6.99 14.66 -8.12
N GLY A 293 -6.08 13.69 -8.33
CA GLY A 293 -4.65 13.80 -8.04
C GLY A 293 -4.17 12.68 -7.11
N TRP A 294 -3.16 12.96 -6.30
CA TRP A 294 -2.52 12.01 -5.41
C TRP A 294 -2.90 12.27 -3.96
N LEU A 295 -3.18 11.22 -3.21
CA LEU A 295 -3.30 11.30 -1.76
C LEU A 295 -1.98 10.92 -1.12
N VAL A 296 -1.48 11.81 -0.26
CA VAL A 296 -0.29 11.62 0.56
C VAL A 296 -0.73 11.47 2.00
N TYR A 297 -0.39 10.34 2.61
CA TYR A 297 -0.83 10.00 3.94
C TYR A 297 0.23 10.35 4.98
N THR A 298 -0.21 10.94 6.09
CA THR A 298 0.55 11.02 7.34
C THR A 298 -0.19 10.21 8.41
N GLU A 299 0.33 10.19 9.64
CA GLU A 299 -0.34 9.53 10.76
C GLU A 299 -1.76 10.07 11.02
N LYS A 300 -2.02 11.36 10.77
CA LYS A 300 -3.29 12.01 11.16
C LYS A 300 -3.96 12.82 10.07
N THR A 301 -3.29 13.05 8.95
CA THR A 301 -3.82 13.86 7.86
C THR A 301 -3.64 13.16 6.52
N VAL A 302 -4.45 13.58 5.56
CA VAL A 302 -4.26 13.26 4.15
C VAL A 302 -4.13 14.57 3.40
N THR A 303 -3.11 14.68 2.57
CA THR A 303 -2.97 15.79 1.63
C THR A 303 -3.27 15.32 0.22
N ARG A 304 -4.30 15.89 -0.40
CA ARG A 304 -4.53 15.77 -1.84
C ARG A 304 -3.58 16.69 -2.58
N VAL A 305 -2.85 16.17 -3.56
CA VAL A 305 -1.87 16.88 -4.37
C VAL A 305 -2.21 16.74 -5.85
N ASN A 306 -2.43 17.84 -6.54
CA ASN A 306 -2.51 17.86 -8.00
C ASN A 306 -1.13 18.22 -8.56
N LEU A 307 -0.42 17.24 -9.13
CA LEU A 307 0.98 17.43 -9.57
C LEU A 307 1.12 18.40 -10.74
N THR A 308 0.14 18.44 -11.65
CA THR A 308 0.16 19.34 -12.80
C THR A 308 0.08 20.81 -12.40
N THR A 309 -0.70 21.14 -11.37
CA THR A 309 -0.91 22.52 -10.90
C THR A 309 -0.10 22.87 -9.65
N GLY A 310 0.44 21.88 -8.95
CA GLY A 310 1.06 22.03 -7.63
C GLY A 310 0.06 22.31 -6.50
N ALA A 311 -1.24 22.32 -6.77
CA ALA A 311 -2.26 22.62 -5.78
C ALA A 311 -2.36 21.51 -4.73
N THR A 312 -2.38 21.89 -3.45
CA THR A 312 -2.52 20.96 -2.33
C THR A 312 -3.75 21.29 -1.49
N LYS A 313 -4.36 20.25 -0.91
CA LYS A 313 -5.45 20.40 0.06
C LYS A 313 -5.31 19.32 1.13
N GLU A 314 -4.96 19.74 2.34
CA GLU A 314 -4.91 18.89 3.52
C GLU A 314 -6.29 18.80 4.19
N PHE A 315 -6.55 17.64 4.78
CA PHE A 315 -7.70 17.38 5.66
C PHE A 315 -7.36 16.29 6.68
N ASP A 316 -8.04 16.33 7.82
CA ASP A 316 -7.80 15.42 8.94
C ASP A 316 -8.39 14.02 8.70
N LEU A 317 -7.69 13.01 9.21
CA LEU A 317 -8.25 11.69 9.46
C LEU A 317 -8.94 11.68 10.83
N PRO A 318 -10.01 10.87 11.00
CA PRO A 318 -10.71 10.77 12.28
C PRO A 318 -9.89 10.09 13.38
N GLY A 319 -8.71 9.53 13.07
CA GLY A 319 -7.82 8.86 14.03
C GLY A 319 -6.43 8.64 13.45
N THR A 320 -5.60 7.88 14.17
CA THR A 320 -4.22 7.60 13.75
C THR A 320 -4.21 6.48 12.71
N LEU A 321 -3.68 6.75 11.52
CA LEU A 321 -3.53 5.78 10.45
C LEU A 321 -2.75 4.55 10.94
N LEU A 322 -3.27 3.36 10.67
CA LEU A 322 -2.53 2.10 10.83
C LEU A 322 -1.77 1.83 9.53
N ASN A 323 -0.54 1.37 9.66
CA ASN A 323 0.39 1.26 8.53
C ASN A 323 -0.25 0.43 7.41
N SER A 324 -0.37 1.03 6.21
CA SER A 324 -1.12 0.51 5.06
C SER A 324 -0.34 -0.38 4.12
#